data_AF-A0A9E4E3X3-F1
#
_entry.id   AF-A0A9E4E3X3-F1
#
_cell.length_a   1.000
_cell.length_b   1.000
_cell.length_c   1.000
_cell.angle_alpha   90.00
_cell.angle_beta   90.00
_cell.angle_gamma   90.00
#
_symmetry.space_group_name_H-M   'P 1'
#
loop_
_entity.id
_entity.type
_entity.pdbx_description
1 polymer ?
#
loop_
_entity_poly.entity_id
_entity_poly.type
_entity_poly.pdbx_seq_one_letter_code
_entity_poly.pdbx_strand_id
1 'polypeptide(L)'
;MELYLNPSDVAEVIGVDEEIIKQTLERKHAEIEPFLRTVSAPPEEEGAEPKAILQLRIDGLAPLITQLSYNIPTNEIIENLICQIVHIAYLRENNEKLETEIAELQEKVKSLQEERADLRVQINSLQEEKPKTWKERFFKIGD
;
A
#
# COMPACT_ATOMS: atom_id res chain seq x y z
N MET A 1 -4.19 -4.59 -15.18
CA MET A 1 -3.58 -5.79 -14.57
C MET A 1 -4.74 -6.72 -14.26
N GLU A 2 -4.84 -7.89 -14.89
CA GLU A 2 -5.95 -8.81 -14.65
C GLU A 2 -5.67 -9.57 -13.34
N LEU A 3 -6.28 -9.11 -12.25
CA LEU A 3 -6.13 -9.74 -10.94
C LEU A 3 -7.12 -10.90 -10.83
N TYR A 4 -6.58 -12.09 -10.58
CA TYR A 4 -7.33 -13.31 -10.37
C TYR A 4 -7.06 -13.82 -8.96
N LEU A 5 -8.14 -14.24 -8.30
CA LEU A 5 -8.16 -14.65 -6.91
C LEU A 5 -8.42 -16.16 -6.84
N ASN A 6 -7.74 -16.84 -5.92
CA ASN A 6 -8.08 -18.21 -5.59
C ASN A 6 -9.38 -18.24 -4.78
N PRO A 7 -10.08 -19.38 -4.70
CA PRO A 7 -11.28 -19.50 -3.86
C PRO A 7 -11.05 -19.07 -2.40
N SER A 8 -9.86 -19.33 -1.86
CA SER A 8 -9.43 -18.88 -0.52
C SER A 8 -9.40 -17.35 -0.39
N ASP A 9 -8.83 -16.67 -1.38
CA ASP A 9 -8.70 -15.21 -1.38
C ASP A 9 -10.09 -14.55 -1.55
N VAL A 10 -10.95 -15.16 -2.38
CA VAL A 10 -12.33 -14.73 -2.56
C VAL A 10 -13.14 -14.92 -1.27
N ALA A 11 -12.95 -16.05 -0.59
CA ALA A 11 -13.58 -16.36 0.69
C ALA A 11 -13.22 -15.33 1.77
N GLU A 12 -11.94 -14.97 1.87
CA GLU A 12 -11.47 -13.93 2.78
C GLU A 12 -12.06 -12.55 2.45
N VAL A 13 -12.04 -12.16 1.17
CA VAL A 13 -12.55 -10.86 0.73
C VAL A 13 -14.06 -10.73 0.95
N ILE A 14 -14.84 -11.77 0.67
CA ILE A 14 -16.30 -11.72 0.83
C ILE A 14 -16.70 -11.98 2.30
N GLY A 15 -15.92 -12.76 3.04
CA GLY A 15 -16.24 -13.21 4.39
C GLY A 15 -17.20 -14.40 4.39
N VAL A 16 -17.00 -15.32 3.45
CA VAL A 16 -17.83 -16.52 3.25
C VAL A 16 -16.93 -17.74 3.25
N ASP A 17 -17.43 -18.89 3.71
CA ASP A 17 -16.70 -20.15 3.71
C ASP A 17 -16.18 -20.52 2.30
N GLU A 18 -14.91 -20.90 2.22
CA GLU A 18 -14.23 -21.26 0.96
C GLU A 18 -14.92 -22.39 0.22
N GLU A 19 -15.49 -23.36 0.94
CA GLU A 19 -16.22 -24.48 0.34
C GLU A 19 -17.48 -24.00 -0.39
N ILE A 20 -18.17 -23.00 0.16
CA ILE A 20 -19.33 -22.39 -0.49
C ILE A 20 -18.91 -21.65 -1.76
N ILE A 21 -17.77 -20.95 -1.73
CA ILE A 21 -17.19 -20.32 -2.91
C ILE A 21 -16.88 -21.37 -3.97
N LYS A 22 -16.16 -22.44 -3.64
CA LYS A 22 -15.82 -23.53 -4.57
C LYS A 22 -17.06 -24.12 -5.23
N GLN A 23 -18.05 -24.50 -4.42
CA GLN A 23 -19.31 -25.06 -4.93
C GLN A 23 -20.06 -24.08 -5.85
N THR A 24 -20.01 -22.79 -5.56
CA THR A 24 -20.67 -21.77 -6.39
C THR A 24 -19.94 -21.55 -7.71
N LEU A 25 -18.60 -21.58 -7.72
CA LEU A 25 -17.80 -21.47 -8.94
C LEU A 25 -17.92 -22.72 -9.83
N GLU A 26 -17.98 -23.91 -9.23
CA GLU A 26 -18.14 -25.18 -9.95
C GLU A 26 -19.46 -25.29 -10.71
N ARG A 27 -20.52 -24.64 -10.23
CA ARG A 27 -21.82 -24.57 -10.92
C ARG A 27 -21.74 -23.81 -12.24
N LYS A 28 -20.68 -23.02 -12.48
CA LYS A 28 -20.42 -22.26 -13.72
C LYS A 28 -21.66 -21.52 -14.22
N HIS A 29 -22.27 -20.73 -13.33
CA HIS A 29 -23.38 -19.86 -13.72
C HIS A 29 -22.97 -18.94 -14.88
N ALA A 30 -23.88 -18.72 -15.84
CA ALA A 30 -23.59 -17.97 -17.08
C ALA A 30 -23.05 -16.55 -16.83
N GLU A 31 -23.41 -15.94 -15.71
CA GLU A 31 -22.93 -14.61 -15.31
C GLU A 31 -21.51 -14.61 -14.74
N ILE A 32 -21.04 -15.74 -14.20
CA ILE A 32 -19.73 -15.88 -13.56
C ILE A 32 -18.72 -16.54 -14.51
N GLU A 33 -19.17 -17.44 -15.38
CA GLU A 33 -18.33 -18.19 -16.32
C GLU A 33 -17.33 -17.32 -17.12
N PRO A 34 -17.68 -16.13 -17.62
CA PRO A 34 -16.73 -15.26 -18.34
C PRO A 34 -15.54 -14.77 -17.50
N PHE A 35 -15.65 -14.87 -16.17
CA PHE A 35 -14.65 -14.41 -15.21
C PHE A 35 -13.82 -15.56 -14.61
N LEU A 36 -14.15 -16.80 -14.95
CA LEU A 36 -13.45 -17.98 -14.44
C LEU A 36 -12.25 -18.34 -15.32
N ARG A 37 -11.18 -18.79 -14.67
CA ARG A 37 -10.10 -19.51 -15.34
C ARG A 37 -9.73 -20.76 -14.55
N THR A 38 -9.39 -21.82 -15.26
CA THR A 38 -8.89 -23.05 -14.65
C THR A 38 -7.37 -23.05 -14.68
N VAL A 39 -6.75 -23.30 -13.53
CA VAL A 39 -5.29 -23.42 -13.40
C VAL A 39 -4.98 -24.75 -12.72
N SER A 40 -3.95 -25.46 -13.19
CA SER A 40 -3.43 -26.64 -12.49
C SER A 40 -2.64 -26.21 -11.27
N ALA A 41 -3.08 -26.66 -10.10
CA ALA A 41 -2.30 -26.49 -8.88
C ALA A 41 -1.25 -27.60 -8.74
N PRO A 42 -0.08 -27.29 -8.16
CA PRO A 42 0.87 -28.32 -7.75
C PRO A 42 0.18 -29.29 -6.78
N PRO A 43 0.49 -30.59 -6.86
CA PRO A 43 -0.09 -31.56 -5.95
C PRO A 43 0.34 -31.28 -4.51
N GLU A 44 -0.64 -31.25 -3.60
CA GLU A 44 -0.44 -30.98 -2.16
C GLU A 44 0.32 -32.13 -1.46
N GLU A 45 0.35 -33.32 -2.06
CA GLU A 45 1.04 -34.52 -1.57
C GLU A 45 1.92 -35.14 -2.66
N GLU A 46 3.09 -35.70 -2.28
CA GLU A 46 3.97 -36.44 -3.19
C GLU A 46 3.23 -37.66 -3.77
N GLY A 47 2.79 -37.56 -5.02
CA GLY A 47 2.06 -38.61 -5.75
C GLY A 47 0.59 -38.32 -6.04
N ALA A 48 0.04 -37.19 -5.58
CA ALA A 48 -1.31 -36.78 -5.93
C ALA A 48 -1.41 -36.23 -7.37
N GLU A 49 -2.55 -36.42 -8.03
CA GLU A 49 -2.81 -35.78 -9.33
C GLU A 49 -3.00 -34.26 -9.14
N PRO A 50 -2.50 -33.43 -10.08
CA PRO A 50 -2.66 -31.99 -10.02
C PRO A 50 -4.16 -31.62 -10.04
N LYS A 51 -4.64 -30.99 -8.96
CA LYS A 51 -6.03 -30.52 -8.87
C LYS A 51 -6.21 -29.27 -9.74
N ALA A 52 -7.29 -29.27 -10.52
CA ALA A 52 -7.73 -28.08 -11.24
C ALA A 52 -8.38 -27.10 -10.26
N ILE A 53 -7.79 -25.93 -10.08
CA ILE A 53 -8.36 -24.85 -9.27
C ILE A 53 -9.04 -23.83 -10.19
N LEU A 54 -10.28 -23.47 -9.86
CA LEU A 54 -10.99 -22.37 -10.50
C LEU A 54 -10.59 -21.06 -9.81
N GLN A 55 -9.98 -20.16 -10.57
CA GLN A 55 -9.69 -18.80 -10.12
C GLN A 55 -10.70 -17.83 -10.71
N LEU A 56 -11.08 -16.83 -9.90
CA LEU A 56 -12.06 -15.81 -10.27
C LEU A 56 -11.35 -14.48 -10.53
N ARG A 57 -11.64 -13.84 -11.67
CA ARG A 57 -11.20 -12.46 -11.91
C ARG A 57 -11.93 -11.52 -10.96
N ILE A 58 -11.26 -10.48 -10.48
CA ILE A 58 -11.84 -9.51 -9.52
C ILE A 58 -13.18 -8.91 -9.98
N ASP A 59 -13.37 -8.67 -11.28
CA ASP A 59 -14.64 -8.14 -11.83
C ASP A 59 -15.82 -9.12 -11.66
N GLY A 60 -15.53 -10.41 -11.49
CA GLY A 60 -16.50 -11.47 -11.24
C GLY A 60 -16.98 -11.54 -9.79
N LEU A 61 -16.41 -10.75 -8.87
CA LEU A 61 -16.86 -10.72 -7.47
C LEU A 61 -18.30 -10.23 -7.33
N ALA A 62 -18.69 -9.21 -8.10
CA ALA A 62 -20.06 -8.67 -8.05
C ALA A 62 -21.13 -9.71 -8.45
N PRO A 63 -21.02 -10.38 -9.61
CA PRO A 63 -21.97 -11.44 -9.96
C PRO A 63 -21.88 -12.62 -8.98
N LEU A 64 -20.69 -12.97 -8.46
CA LEU A 64 -20.57 -14.00 -7.43
C LEU A 64 -21.35 -13.64 -6.15
N ILE A 65 -21.16 -12.44 -5.60
CA ILE A 65 -21.88 -11.98 -4.39
C ILE A 65 -23.39 -12.01 -4.63
N THR A 66 -23.83 -11.64 -5.84
CA THR A 66 -25.24 -11.71 -6.23
C THR A 66 -25.75 -13.15 -6.17
N GLN A 67 -24.99 -14.12 -6.69
CA GLN A 67 -25.36 -15.54 -6.63
C GLN A 67 -25.34 -16.11 -5.19
N LEU A 68 -24.38 -15.68 -4.37
CA LEU A 68 -24.30 -16.06 -2.95
C LEU A 68 -25.47 -15.49 -2.14
N SER A 69 -25.93 -14.27 -2.47
CA SER A 69 -27.04 -13.61 -1.78
C SER A 69 -28.38 -14.37 -1.85
N TYR A 70 -28.55 -15.21 -2.87
CA TYR A 70 -29.74 -16.08 -2.99
C TYR A 70 -29.68 -17.31 -2.09
N ASN A 71 -28.51 -17.68 -1.57
CA ASN A 71 -28.28 -18.95 -0.88
C ASN A 71 -27.73 -18.78 0.56
N ILE A 72 -27.33 -17.57 0.96
CA ILE A 72 -26.65 -17.28 2.24
C ILE A 72 -27.27 -16.03 2.88
N PRO A 73 -27.39 -15.95 4.22
CA PRO A 73 -27.76 -14.71 4.90
C PRO A 73 -26.82 -13.57 4.51
N THR A 74 -27.34 -12.57 3.80
CA THR A 74 -26.54 -11.46 3.28
C THR A 74 -25.98 -10.55 4.38
N ASN A 75 -26.51 -10.62 5.60
CA ASN A 75 -26.04 -9.79 6.71
C ASN A 75 -24.55 -9.97 7.01
N GLU A 76 -24.04 -11.21 7.01
CA GLU A 76 -22.61 -11.47 7.30
C GLU A 76 -21.69 -10.90 6.22
N ILE A 77 -22.10 -11.05 4.95
CA ILE A 77 -21.40 -10.48 3.80
C ILE A 77 -21.38 -8.95 3.89
N ILE A 78 -22.54 -8.35 4.21
CA ILE A 78 -22.68 -6.89 4.33
C ILE A 78 -21.82 -6.36 5.48
N GLU A 79 -21.85 -7.00 6.64
CA GLU A 79 -21.03 -6.60 7.80
C GLU A 79 -19.54 -6.62 7.47
N ASN A 80 -19.05 -7.67 6.83
CA ASN A 80 -17.64 -7.77 6.43
C ASN A 80 -17.25 -6.68 5.43
N LEU A 81 -18.09 -6.45 4.40
CA LEU A 81 -17.84 -5.38 3.42
C LEU A 81 -17.86 -3.99 4.06
N ILE A 82 -18.75 -3.73 5.02
CA ILE A 82 -18.77 -2.47 5.79
C ILE A 82 -17.48 -2.31 6.57
N CYS A 83 -17.03 -3.34 7.28
CA CYS A 83 -15.76 -3.32 8.03
C CYS A 83 -14.58 -2.97 7.11
N GLN A 84 -14.52 -3.57 5.92
CA GLN A 84 -13.47 -3.27 4.93
C GLN A 84 -13.54 -1.82 4.42
N ILE A 85 -14.74 -1.31 4.13
CA ILE A 85 -14.92 0.09 3.68
C ILE A 85 -14.45 1.07 4.77
N VAL A 86 -14.83 0.83 6.04
CA VAL A 86 -14.39 1.64 7.17
C VAL A 86 -12.87 1.59 7.32
N HIS A 87 -12.28 0.40 7.22
CA HIS A 87 -10.83 0.25 7.29
C HIS A 87 -10.11 0.98 6.16
N ILE A 88 -10.61 0.89 4.92
CA ILE A 88 -10.06 1.62 3.77
C ILE A 88 -10.16 3.13 3.98
N ALA A 89 -11.28 3.63 4.50
CA ALA A 89 -11.45 5.06 4.80
C ALA A 89 -10.43 5.53 5.84
N TYR A 90 -10.23 4.75 6.92
CA TYR A 90 -9.23 5.04 7.94
C TYR A 90 -7.80 5.03 7.39
N LEU A 91 -7.46 4.06 6.54
CA LEU A 91 -6.15 3.99 5.89
C LEU A 91 -5.90 5.18 4.96
N ARG A 92 -6.92 5.65 4.22
CA ARG A 92 -6.82 6.83 3.37
C ARG A 92 -6.54 8.09 4.18
N GLU A 93 -7.30 8.30 5.26
CA GLU A 93 -7.09 9.45 6.15
C GLU A 93 -5.68 9.46 6.74
N ASN A 94 -5.17 8.29 7.16
CA ASN A 94 -3.82 8.19 7.69
C ASN A 94 -2.75 8.41 6.62
N ASN A 95 -2.95 7.91 5.41
CA ASN A 95 -2.03 8.19 4.30
C ASN A 95 -1.96 9.69 3.99
N GLU A 96 -3.10 10.39 3.93
CA GLU A 96 -3.14 11.84 3.72
C GLU A 96 -2.40 12.61 4.84
N LYS A 97 -2.56 12.18 6.10
CA LYS A 97 -1.81 12.75 7.24
C LYS A 97 -0.31 12.53 7.11
N LEU A 98 0.10 11.31 6.76
CA LEU A 98 1.51 10.98 6.57
C LEU A 98 2.13 11.74 5.39
N GLU A 99 1.40 11.90 4.30
CA GLU A 99 1.84 12.72 3.15
C GLU A 99 2.06 14.19 3.56
N THR A 100 1.17 14.73 4.39
CA THR A 100 1.30 16.10 4.94
C THR A 100 2.53 16.21 5.84
N GLU A 101 2.72 15.27 6.77
CA GLU A 101 3.89 15.26 7.67
C GLU A 101 5.21 15.12 6.90
N ILE A 102 5.23 14.29 5.84
CA ILE A 102 6.39 14.17 4.95
C ILE A 102 6.71 15.51 4.28
N ALA A 103 5.69 16.23 3.79
CA ALA A 103 5.90 17.54 3.16
C ALA A 103 6.47 18.57 4.15
N GLU A 104 5.92 18.63 5.37
CA GLU A 104 6.41 19.53 6.43
C GLU A 104 7.86 19.20 6.83
N LEU A 105 8.19 17.91 6.97
CA LEU A 105 9.56 17.48 7.28
C LEU A 105 10.53 17.82 6.14
N GLN A 106 10.11 17.69 4.88
CA GLN A 106 10.92 18.06 3.73
C GLN A 106 11.22 19.57 3.69
N GLU A 107 10.22 20.42 3.97
CA GLU A 107 10.44 21.86 4.09
C GLU A 107 11.39 22.20 5.24
N LYS A 108 11.22 21.54 6.39
CA LYS A 108 12.10 21.74 7.54
C LYS A 108 13.54 21.34 7.23
N VAL A 109 13.76 20.20 6.59
CA VAL A 109 15.09 19.76 6.13
C VAL A 109 15.70 20.79 5.19
N LYS A 110 14.93 21.32 4.24
CA LYS A 110 15.40 22.35 3.31
C LYS A 110 15.84 23.62 4.06
N SER A 111 15.01 24.13 4.98
CA SER A 111 15.35 25.32 5.77
C SER A 111 16.63 25.15 6.59
N LEU A 112 16.82 23.98 7.21
CA LEU A 112 18.03 23.67 7.99
C LEU A 112 19.27 23.55 7.11
N GLN A 113 19.12 23.07 5.86
CA GLN A 113 20.23 23.02 4.91
C GLN A 113 20.66 24.43 4.46
N GLU A 114 19.70 25.32 4.25
CA GLU A 114 19.95 26.74 3.93
C GLU A 114 20.65 27.44 5.12
N GLU A 115 20.11 27.31 6.33
CA GLU A 115 20.73 27.87 7.55
C GLU A 115 22.15 27.35 7.76
N ARG A 116 22.36 26.04 7.57
CA ARG A 116 23.69 25.43 7.64
C ARG A 116 24.65 26.02 6.59
N ALA A 117 24.17 26.29 5.38
CA ALA A 117 24.99 26.90 4.34
C ALA A 117 25.38 28.34 4.71
N ASP A 118 24.45 29.14 5.20
CA ASP A 118 24.69 30.51 5.65
C ASP A 118 25.67 30.57 6.82
N LEU A 119 25.48 29.71 7.82
CA LEU A 119 26.42 29.60 8.95
C LEU A 119 27.83 29.23 8.47
N ARG A 120 27.94 28.36 7.46
CA ARG A 120 29.24 28.00 6.89
C ARG A 120 29.91 29.19 6.19
N VAL A 121 29.14 30.01 5.48
CA VAL A 121 29.65 31.25 4.87
C VAL A 121 30.13 32.22 5.96
N GLN A 122 29.36 32.42 7.03
CA GLN A 122 29.73 33.30 8.15
C GLN A 122 30.97 32.79 8.89
N ILE A 123 31.11 31.48 9.09
CA ILE A 123 32.31 30.90 9.69
C ILE A 123 33.54 31.18 8.82
N ASN A 124 33.43 31.00 7.50
CA ASN A 124 34.53 31.25 6.58
C ASN A 124 34.95 32.73 6.59
N SER A 125 33.99 33.67 6.54
CA SER A 125 34.32 35.10 6.57
C SER A 125 35.01 35.52 7.87
N LEU A 126 34.52 35.04 9.03
CA LEU A 126 35.17 35.30 10.33
C LEU A 126 36.57 34.67 10.42
N GLN A 127 36.78 33.51 9.80
CA GLN A 127 38.09 32.87 9.71
C GLN A 127 39.06 33.65 8.80
N GLU A 128 38.57 34.32 7.75
CA GLU A 128 39.37 35.15 6.86
C GLU A 128 39.65 36.57 7.42
N GLU A 129 38.75 37.11 8.24
CA GLU A 129 38.95 38.41 8.88
C GLU A 129 39.98 38.35 10.01
N LYS A 130 39.93 37.30 10.84
CA LYS A 130 40.90 37.09 11.92
C LYS A 130 42.36 37.29 11.47
N PRO A 131 42.92 36.60 10.44
CA PRO A 131 44.31 36.76 9.98
C PRO A 131 44.71 38.18 9.58
N LYS A 132 43.76 39.01 9.14
CA LYS A 132 44.04 40.38 8.71
C LYS A 132 44.15 41.32 9.90
N THR A 133 43.30 41.16 10.92
CA THR A 133 43.25 42.11 12.05
C THR A 133 44.46 42.06 12.98
N TRP A 134 45.07 40.88 13.24
CA TRP A 134 46.31 40.83 14.05
C TRP A 134 47.55 41.20 13.24
N LYS A 135 47.64 40.80 11.96
CA LYS A 135 48.75 41.24 11.11
C LYS A 135 48.76 42.76 10.92
N GLU A 136 47.62 43.37 10.60
CA GLU A 136 47.53 44.83 10.45
C GLU A 136 47.77 45.60 11.75
N ARG A 137 47.35 45.07 12.92
CA ARG A 137 47.66 45.67 14.22
C ARG A 137 49.13 45.53 14.62
N PHE A 138 49.77 44.40 14.32
CA PHE A 138 51.20 44.20 14.60
C PHE A 138 52.09 45.09 13.71
N PHE A 139 51.74 45.28 12.44
CA PHE A 139 52.53 46.12 11.53
C PHE A 139 52.27 47.63 11.71
N LYS A 140 51.18 48.07 12.34
CA LYS A 140 50.91 49.50 12.65
C LYS A 140 51.56 50.03 13.94
N ILE A 141 52.12 49.16 14.78
CA ILE A 141 52.77 49.55 16.06
C ILE A 141 54.30 49.75 15.87
N GLY A 142 54.82 49.50 14.67
CA GLY A 142 56.26 49.49 14.37
C GLY A 142 56.81 50.66 13.55
N ASP A 143 56.02 51.67 13.21
CA ASP A 143 56.47 52.92 12.54
C ASP A 143 56.44 54.12 13.50
#